data_AF-A0A3S3QGK0-F1
#
_entry.id   AF-A0A3S3QGK0-F1
#
_cell.length_a   1.000
_cell.length_b   1.000
_cell.length_c   1.000
_cell.angle_alpha   90.00
_cell.angle_beta   90.00
_cell.angle_gamma   90.00
#
_symmetry.space_group_name_H-M   'P 1'
#
loop_
_entity.id
_entity.type
_entity.pdbx_description
1 polymer ?
#
loop_
_entity_poly.entity_id
_entity_poly.type
_entity_poly.pdbx_seq_one_letter_code
_entity_poly.pdbx_strand_id
1 'polypeptide(L)'
;VSFKEAMTEEYRQYQKQVVANASALAARLTEHGFRIVSGGTDNHLLLIDLSSKNLTGKDAEERLEKAGLTVNKNAIPFDTQSRFVTSGIRVGTPAVTTRGLKEPEMVMIGDWINRVLTSGEEEAIQVRQEVRQLCETVPLYPEIARMIRSRMLFILAFIFFCLLCLRYEMPLLRSAGQPGH
;
A
#
# COMPACT_ATOMS: atom_id res chain seq x y z
N VAL A 1 20.92 15.15 -12.32
CA VAL A 1 20.57 14.79 -10.94
C VAL A 1 20.39 13.27 -10.82
N SER A 2 19.40 12.65 -11.49
CA SER A 2 19.13 11.21 -11.37
C SER A 2 20.28 10.26 -11.77
N PHE A 3 21.05 10.57 -12.83
CA PHE A 3 22.21 9.74 -13.18
C PHE A 3 23.32 9.75 -12.11
N LYS A 4 23.44 10.84 -11.34
CA LYS A 4 24.41 10.94 -10.25
C LYS A 4 23.98 10.07 -9.06
N GLU A 5 22.69 10.05 -8.74
CA GLU A 5 22.10 9.16 -7.72
C GLU A 5 22.22 7.69 -8.13
N ALA A 6 21.98 7.38 -9.41
CA ALA A 6 22.09 6.01 -9.92
C ALA A 6 23.51 5.41 -9.81
N MET A 7 24.54 6.25 -9.67
CA MET A 7 25.93 5.82 -9.52
C MET A 7 26.32 5.52 -8.06
N THR A 8 25.45 5.81 -7.07
CA THR A 8 25.81 5.64 -5.67
C THR A 8 25.64 4.20 -5.19
N GLU A 9 26.31 3.85 -4.09
CA GLU A 9 26.20 2.52 -3.50
C GLU A 9 24.79 2.29 -2.92
N GLU A 10 24.15 3.32 -2.39
CA GLU A 10 22.78 3.26 -1.89
C GLU A 10 21.80 2.87 -3.00
N TYR A 11 21.97 3.41 -4.21
CA TYR A 11 21.14 3.03 -5.35
C TYR A 11 21.38 1.57 -5.77
N ARG A 12 22.62 1.08 -5.69
CA ARG A 12 22.90 -0.34 -5.93
C ARG A 12 22.22 -1.25 -4.90
N GLN A 13 22.23 -0.87 -3.63
CA GLN A 13 21.54 -1.62 -2.58
C GLN A 13 20.02 -1.58 -2.76
N TYR A 14 19.46 -0.43 -3.17
CA TYR A 14 18.07 -0.31 -3.57
C TYR A 14 17.72 -1.27 -4.72
N GLN A 15 18.51 -1.33 -5.78
CA GLN A 15 18.26 -2.23 -6.92
C GLN A 15 18.33 -3.71 -6.51
N LYS A 16 19.26 -4.09 -5.62
CA LYS A 16 19.28 -5.46 -5.05
C LYS A 16 18.01 -5.77 -4.27
N GLN A 17 17.53 -4.82 -3.47
CA GLN A 17 16.27 -4.98 -2.73
C GLN A 17 15.06 -5.11 -3.65
N VAL A 18 15.01 -4.35 -4.76
CA VAL A 18 13.93 -4.44 -5.74
C VAL A 18 13.80 -5.87 -6.28
N VAL A 19 14.93 -6.50 -6.63
CA VAL A 19 14.97 -7.88 -7.13
C VAL A 19 14.62 -8.88 -6.02
N ALA A 20 15.18 -8.71 -4.81
CA ALA A 20 14.86 -9.56 -3.66
C ALA A 20 13.36 -9.55 -3.34
N ASN A 21 12.74 -8.37 -3.33
CA ASN A 21 11.31 -8.20 -3.14
C ASN A 21 10.50 -8.88 -4.26
N ALA A 22 10.92 -8.75 -5.52
CA ALA A 22 10.24 -9.38 -6.64
C ALA A 22 10.29 -10.91 -6.55
N SER A 23 11.45 -11.46 -6.14
CA SER A 23 11.62 -12.89 -5.89
C SER A 23 10.75 -13.39 -4.73
N ALA A 24 10.69 -12.65 -3.62
CA ALA A 24 9.86 -13.01 -2.46
C ALA A 24 8.36 -13.03 -2.82
N LEU A 25 7.89 -12.02 -3.56
CA LEU A 25 6.51 -11.96 -4.04
C LEU A 25 6.19 -13.11 -5.00
N ALA A 26 7.08 -13.41 -5.94
CA ALA A 26 6.91 -14.52 -6.88
C ALA A 26 6.85 -15.88 -6.17
N ALA A 27 7.72 -16.11 -5.19
CA ALA A 27 7.70 -17.32 -4.37
C ALA A 27 6.36 -17.48 -3.64
N ARG A 28 5.89 -16.42 -2.97
CA ARG A 28 4.63 -16.47 -2.23
C ARG A 28 3.41 -16.71 -3.12
N LEU A 29 3.36 -16.07 -4.29
CA LEU A 29 2.28 -16.31 -5.26
C LEU A 29 2.33 -17.74 -5.83
N THR A 30 3.52 -18.29 -6.02
CA THR A 30 3.69 -19.69 -6.45
C THR A 30 3.16 -20.66 -5.39
N GLU A 31 3.40 -20.40 -4.10
CA GLU A 31 2.82 -21.18 -2.98
C GLU A 31 1.29 -21.17 -2.99
N HIS A 32 0.66 -20.06 -3.41
CA HIS A 32 -0.79 -19.94 -3.60
C HIS A 32 -1.33 -20.57 -4.89
N GLY A 33 -0.45 -21.20 -5.68
CA GLY A 33 -0.80 -21.89 -6.92
C GLY A 33 -0.99 -20.96 -8.13
N PHE A 34 -0.47 -19.74 -8.08
CA PHE A 34 -0.38 -18.91 -9.28
C PHE A 34 0.79 -19.37 -10.14
N ARG A 35 0.61 -19.33 -11.46
CA ARG A 35 1.70 -19.62 -12.40
C ARG A 35 2.45 -18.33 -12.70
N ILE A 36 3.73 -18.27 -12.34
CA ILE A 36 4.64 -17.24 -12.82
C ILE A 36 5.14 -17.67 -14.20
N VAL A 37 4.99 -16.82 -15.23
CA VAL A 37 5.24 -17.20 -16.64
C VAL A 37 6.64 -17.79 -16.86
N SER A 38 7.65 -17.23 -16.19
CA SER A 38 9.05 -17.67 -16.23
C SER A 38 9.44 -18.65 -15.11
N GLY A 39 8.51 -19.01 -14.21
CA GLY A 39 8.79 -19.80 -13.00
C GLY A 39 9.43 -19.02 -11.84
N GLY A 40 9.70 -17.73 -12.03
CA GLY A 40 10.34 -16.84 -11.05
C GLY A 40 10.62 -15.48 -11.67
N THR A 41 11.53 -14.69 -11.08
CA THR A 41 12.00 -13.43 -11.67
C THR A 41 13.41 -13.09 -11.22
N ASP A 42 14.20 -12.56 -12.16
CA ASP A 42 15.56 -12.04 -11.92
C ASP A 42 15.60 -10.50 -12.05
N ASN A 43 14.44 -9.85 -12.14
CA ASN A 43 14.32 -8.42 -12.34
C ASN A 43 13.27 -7.80 -11.39
N HIS A 44 12.76 -6.62 -11.76
CA HIS A 44 11.91 -5.80 -10.91
C HIS A 44 10.40 -6.09 -11.05
N LEU A 45 10.02 -7.03 -11.91
CA LEU A 45 8.63 -7.35 -12.19
C LEU A 45 8.41 -8.86 -12.35
N LEU A 46 7.16 -9.26 -12.23
CA LEU A 46 6.70 -10.62 -12.51
C LEU A 46 5.44 -10.57 -13.38
N LEU A 47 5.31 -11.56 -14.25
CA LEU A 47 4.14 -11.79 -15.09
C LEU A 47 3.41 -13.03 -14.57
N ILE A 48 2.17 -12.84 -14.14
CA ILE A 48 1.35 -13.85 -13.49
C ILE A 48 0.30 -14.30 -14.49
N ASP A 49 0.21 -15.60 -14.70
CA ASP A 49 -0.86 -16.25 -15.46
C ASP A 49 -2.01 -16.62 -14.51
N LEU A 50 -3.20 -16.14 -14.85
CA LEU A 50 -4.42 -16.28 -14.06
C LEU A 50 -5.34 -17.40 -14.56
N SER A 51 -4.98 -18.06 -15.66
CA SER A 51 -5.78 -19.13 -16.29
C SER A 51 -6.04 -20.28 -15.32
N SER A 52 -5.08 -20.59 -14.44
CA SER A 52 -5.22 -21.62 -13.39
C SER A 52 -6.31 -21.31 -12.36
N LYS A 53 -6.75 -20.05 -12.27
CA LYS A 53 -7.82 -19.59 -11.37
C LYS A 53 -9.10 -19.23 -12.14
N ASN A 54 -9.16 -19.49 -13.45
CA ASN A 54 -10.27 -19.09 -14.33
C ASN A 54 -10.60 -17.59 -14.26
N LEU A 55 -9.56 -16.74 -14.11
CA LEU A 55 -9.71 -15.29 -14.06
C LEU A 55 -9.09 -14.64 -15.28
N THR A 56 -9.68 -13.54 -15.73
CA THR A 56 -9.07 -12.69 -16.75
C THR A 56 -8.20 -11.60 -16.10
N GLY A 57 -7.26 -11.06 -16.87
CA GLY A 57 -6.44 -9.92 -16.40
C GLY A 57 -7.29 -8.69 -16.08
N LYS A 58 -8.34 -8.44 -16.87
CA LYS A 58 -9.31 -7.37 -16.62
C LYS A 58 -10.04 -7.56 -15.28
N ASP A 59 -10.59 -8.75 -15.04
CA ASP A 59 -11.31 -9.02 -13.78
C ASP A 59 -10.39 -8.91 -12.57
N ALA A 60 -9.16 -9.42 -12.69
CA ALA A 60 -8.17 -9.33 -11.62
C ALA A 60 -7.76 -7.88 -11.32
N GLU A 61 -7.53 -7.07 -12.36
CA GLU A 61 -7.23 -5.64 -12.22
C GLU A 61 -8.34 -4.90 -11.47
N GLU A 62 -9.61 -5.10 -11.86
CA GLU A 62 -10.77 -4.46 -11.22
C GLU A 62 -10.95 -4.90 -9.76
N ARG A 63 -10.77 -6.19 -9.45
CA ARG A 63 -10.89 -6.71 -8.08
C ARG A 63 -9.77 -6.19 -7.17
N LEU A 64 -8.53 -6.21 -7.65
CA LEU A 64 -7.38 -5.73 -6.88
C LEU A 64 -7.43 -4.22 -6.67
N GLU A 65 -7.94 -3.44 -7.64
CA GLU A 65 -8.16 -2.01 -7.47
C GLU A 65 -9.18 -1.70 -6.35
N LYS A 66 -10.26 -2.48 -6.26
CA LYS A 66 -11.20 -2.40 -5.13
C LYS A 66 -10.51 -2.66 -3.79
N ALA A 67 -9.50 -3.52 -3.75
CA ALA A 67 -8.67 -3.79 -2.58
C ALA A 67 -7.55 -2.75 -2.33
N GLY A 68 -7.40 -1.74 -3.19
CA GLY A 68 -6.31 -0.76 -3.09
C GLY A 68 -4.96 -1.26 -3.60
N LEU A 69 -4.95 -2.36 -4.35
CA LEU A 69 -3.78 -2.95 -4.98
C LEU A 69 -3.80 -2.63 -6.49
N THR A 70 -2.97 -1.69 -6.92
CA THR A 70 -2.89 -1.33 -8.34
C THR A 70 -1.98 -2.28 -9.09
N VAL A 71 -2.53 -3.00 -10.05
CA VAL A 71 -1.81 -3.87 -10.99
C VAL A 71 -2.15 -3.49 -12.43
N ASN A 72 -1.47 -4.10 -13.40
CA ASN A 72 -1.76 -3.89 -14.81
C ASN A 72 -2.10 -5.23 -15.48
N LYS A 73 -3.28 -5.33 -16.08
CA LYS A 73 -3.62 -6.47 -16.96
C LYS A 73 -2.62 -6.55 -18.10
N ASN A 74 -2.16 -7.76 -18.41
CA ASN A 74 -1.12 -7.95 -19.39
C ASN A 74 -1.27 -9.29 -20.11
N ALA A 75 -1.02 -9.30 -21.41
CA ALA A 75 -1.03 -10.54 -22.18
C ALA A 75 0.13 -11.45 -21.75
N ILE A 76 -0.12 -12.75 -21.77
CA ILE A 76 0.90 -13.78 -21.51
C ILE A 76 1.37 -14.44 -22.83
N PRO A 77 2.48 -15.19 -22.84
CA PRO A 77 2.84 -15.99 -24.01
C PRO A 77 1.70 -16.95 -24.39
N PHE A 78 1.32 -16.95 -25.67
CA PHE A 78 0.23 -17.78 -26.21
C PHE A 78 -1.16 -17.45 -25.61
N ASP A 79 -1.37 -16.20 -25.17
CA ASP A 79 -2.66 -15.74 -24.65
C ASP A 79 -3.79 -15.89 -25.69
N THR A 80 -4.87 -16.57 -25.30
CA THR A 80 -6.06 -16.76 -26.14
C THR A 80 -7.07 -15.63 -25.99
N GLN A 81 -6.91 -14.76 -24.98
CA GLN A 81 -7.80 -13.63 -24.73
C GLN A 81 -7.40 -12.41 -25.56
N SER A 82 -8.36 -11.51 -25.77
CA SER A 82 -8.10 -10.25 -26.46
C SER A 82 -7.19 -9.33 -25.65
N ARG A 83 -6.53 -8.37 -26.32
CA ARG A 83 -5.70 -7.33 -25.68
C ARG A 83 -6.43 -6.48 -24.64
N PHE A 84 -7.76 -6.44 -24.66
CA PHE A 84 -8.57 -5.66 -23.72
C PHE A 84 -8.90 -6.44 -22.45
N VAL A 85 -8.78 -7.77 -22.48
CA VAL A 85 -9.15 -8.69 -21.39
C VAL A 85 -7.91 -9.34 -20.80
N THR A 86 -7.07 -9.97 -21.64
CA THR A 86 -5.82 -10.69 -21.29
C THR A 86 -6.02 -11.83 -20.27
N SER A 87 -5.06 -12.74 -20.19
CA SER A 87 -5.08 -13.87 -19.24
C SER A 87 -4.12 -13.69 -18.06
N GLY A 88 -3.49 -12.53 -17.92
CA GLY A 88 -2.49 -12.29 -16.89
C GLY A 88 -2.47 -10.88 -16.33
N ILE A 89 -1.66 -10.71 -15.29
CA ILE A 89 -1.35 -9.42 -14.68
C ILE A 89 0.16 -9.28 -14.50
N ARG A 90 0.64 -8.04 -14.61
CA ARG A 90 2.03 -7.67 -14.36
C ARG A 90 2.12 -6.89 -13.07
N VAL A 91 3.03 -7.31 -12.19
CA VAL A 91 3.28 -6.68 -10.89
C VAL A 91 4.76 -6.31 -10.79
N GLY A 92 5.06 -5.12 -10.28
CA GLY A 92 6.42 -4.64 -10.10
C GLY A 92 6.69 -4.13 -8.69
N THR A 93 7.90 -4.32 -8.21
CA THR A 93 8.33 -3.97 -6.84
C THR A 93 9.06 -2.63 -6.64
N PRO A 94 9.49 -1.84 -7.66
CA PRO A 94 10.19 -0.57 -7.44
C PRO A 94 9.43 0.41 -6.53
N ALA A 95 8.14 0.62 -6.79
CA ALA A 95 7.35 1.61 -6.06
C ALA A 95 7.24 1.31 -4.56
N VAL A 96 7.00 0.05 -4.20
CA VAL A 96 6.93 -0.41 -2.80
C VAL A 96 8.32 -0.41 -2.14
N THR A 97 9.35 -0.78 -2.89
CA THR A 97 10.74 -0.79 -2.38
C THR A 97 11.22 0.62 -2.07
N THR A 98 10.89 1.61 -2.90
CA THR A 98 11.19 3.04 -2.64
C THR A 98 10.50 3.54 -1.37
N ARG A 99 9.35 2.98 -1.01
CA ARG A 99 8.66 3.28 0.26
C ARG A 99 9.27 2.56 1.47
N GLY A 100 10.28 1.72 1.26
CA GLY A 100 11.01 1.02 2.32
C GLY A 100 10.52 -0.40 2.59
N LEU A 101 9.58 -0.93 1.80
CA LEU A 101 9.08 -2.30 1.98
C LEU A 101 10.16 -3.33 1.63
N LYS A 102 10.13 -4.45 2.35
CA LYS A 102 11.06 -5.56 2.26
C LYS A 102 10.30 -6.87 1.97
N GLU A 103 11.02 -7.97 1.98
CA GLU A 103 10.52 -9.31 1.69
C GLU A 103 9.32 -9.73 2.56
N PRO A 104 9.26 -9.43 3.88
CA PRO A 104 8.10 -9.77 4.69
C PRO A 104 6.81 -9.11 4.19
N GLU A 105 6.87 -7.83 3.78
CA GLU A 105 5.70 -7.14 3.23
C GLU A 105 5.33 -7.69 1.84
N MET A 106 6.29 -8.23 1.08
CA MET A 106 5.99 -8.90 -0.20
C MET A 106 5.21 -10.19 0.01
N VAL A 107 5.50 -10.92 1.09
CA VAL A 107 4.70 -12.10 1.49
C VAL A 107 3.27 -11.67 1.83
N MET A 108 3.10 -10.61 2.61
CA MET A 108 1.77 -10.05 2.94
C MET A 108 1.00 -9.61 1.68
N ILE A 109 1.66 -8.92 0.75
CA ILE A 109 1.05 -8.51 -0.52
C ILE A 109 0.65 -9.73 -1.36
N GLY A 110 1.47 -10.78 -1.39
CA GLY A 110 1.13 -12.05 -2.05
C GLY A 110 -0.12 -12.70 -1.45
N ASP A 111 -0.26 -12.65 -0.13
CA ASP A 111 -1.45 -13.15 0.59
C ASP A 111 -2.71 -12.36 0.24
N TRP A 112 -2.60 -11.03 0.22
CA TRP A 112 -3.70 -10.16 -0.19
C TRP A 112 -4.14 -10.38 -1.62
N ILE A 113 -3.19 -10.53 -2.56
CA ILE A 113 -3.50 -10.84 -3.96
C ILE A 113 -4.28 -12.15 -4.04
N ASN A 114 -3.81 -13.19 -3.36
CA ASN A 114 -4.52 -14.47 -3.35
C ASN A 114 -5.94 -14.31 -2.78
N ARG A 115 -6.07 -13.74 -1.58
CA ARG A 115 -7.37 -13.51 -0.90
C ARG A 115 -8.36 -12.80 -1.82
N VAL A 116 -7.96 -11.69 -2.43
CA VAL A 116 -8.85 -10.90 -3.30
C VAL A 116 -9.24 -11.64 -4.58
N LEU A 117 -8.32 -12.40 -5.17
CA LEU A 117 -8.58 -13.11 -6.42
C LEU A 117 -9.38 -14.40 -6.21
N THR A 118 -9.25 -15.07 -5.06
CA THR A 118 -9.98 -16.31 -4.77
C THR A 118 -11.29 -16.13 -4.01
N SER A 119 -11.53 -14.95 -3.43
CA SER A 119 -12.72 -14.66 -2.62
C SER A 119 -13.68 -13.67 -3.30
N GLY A 120 -14.80 -13.38 -2.64
CA GLY A 120 -15.83 -12.43 -3.08
C GLY A 120 -15.49 -10.96 -2.81
N GLU A 121 -16.43 -10.05 -3.13
CA GLU A 121 -16.21 -8.60 -3.01
C GLU A 121 -15.99 -8.13 -1.56
N GLU A 122 -16.54 -8.82 -0.55
CA GLU A 122 -16.32 -8.43 0.86
C GLU A 122 -14.84 -8.50 1.26
N GLU A 123 -14.09 -9.45 0.72
CA GLU A 123 -12.68 -9.63 1.01
C GLU A 123 -11.85 -8.43 0.55
N ALA A 124 -12.21 -7.83 -0.59
CA ALA A 124 -11.54 -6.64 -1.10
C ALA A 124 -11.68 -5.45 -0.14
N ILE A 125 -12.79 -5.33 0.58
CA ILE A 125 -13.00 -4.26 1.57
C ILE A 125 -12.07 -4.44 2.77
N GLN A 126 -11.94 -5.67 3.27
CA GLN A 126 -11.05 -5.98 4.40
C GLN A 126 -9.58 -5.74 4.01
N VAL A 127 -9.16 -6.29 2.87
CA VAL A 127 -7.80 -6.09 2.36
C VAL A 127 -7.51 -4.61 2.12
N ARG A 128 -8.47 -3.81 1.62
CA ARG A 128 -8.29 -2.36 1.49
C ARG A 128 -7.95 -1.68 2.82
N GLN A 129 -8.54 -2.12 3.93
CA GLN A 129 -8.21 -1.59 5.25
C GLN A 129 -6.79 -1.96 5.67
N GLU A 130 -6.39 -3.22 5.47
CA GLU A 130 -5.04 -3.71 5.76
C GLU A 130 -3.97 -3.01 4.91
N VAL A 131 -4.22 -2.83 3.61
CA VAL A 131 -3.36 -2.07 2.69
C VAL A 131 -3.19 -0.63 3.16
N ARG A 132 -4.28 0.00 3.61
CA ARG A 132 -4.23 1.36 4.15
C ARG A 132 -3.37 1.44 5.41
N GLN A 133 -3.55 0.50 6.34
CA GLN A 133 -2.75 0.44 7.58
C GLN A 133 -1.26 0.29 7.26
N LEU A 134 -0.89 -0.60 6.33
CA LEU A 134 0.50 -0.72 5.89
C LEU A 134 1.02 0.59 5.28
N CYS A 135 0.24 1.23 4.42
CA CYS A 135 0.61 2.51 3.80
C CYS A 135 0.84 3.63 4.83
N GLU A 136 0.17 3.62 5.97
CA GLU A 136 0.34 4.59 7.06
C GLU A 136 1.67 4.40 7.81
N THR A 137 2.22 3.19 7.84
CA THR A 137 3.55 2.90 8.44
C THR A 137 4.70 3.43 7.57
N VAL A 138 4.49 3.53 6.25
CA VAL A 138 5.51 3.90 5.25
C VAL A 138 5.04 5.08 4.37
N PRO A 139 4.97 6.30 4.90
CA PRO A 139 4.44 7.46 4.17
C PRO A 139 5.31 7.82 2.96
N LEU A 140 4.66 8.10 1.83
CA LEU A 140 5.31 8.50 0.57
C LEU A 140 6.13 9.79 0.68
N TYR A 141 5.68 10.72 1.51
CA TYR A 141 6.37 11.98 1.80
C TYR A 141 6.54 12.12 3.32
N PRO A 142 7.60 11.53 3.91
CA PRO A 142 7.80 11.53 5.36
C PRO A 142 7.82 12.95 5.94
N GLU A 143 8.45 13.89 5.24
CA GLU A 143 8.54 15.31 5.61
C GLU A 143 7.16 15.96 5.71
N ILE A 144 6.31 15.77 4.69
CA ILE A 144 4.95 16.32 4.64
C ILE A 144 4.06 15.64 5.69
N ALA A 145 4.16 14.32 5.83
CA ALA A 145 3.42 13.56 6.84
C ALA A 145 3.80 13.96 8.28
N ARG A 146 5.08 14.26 8.52
CA ARG A 146 5.58 14.80 9.80
C ARG A 146 5.00 16.19 10.06
N MET A 147 5.01 17.07 9.05
CA MET A 147 4.45 18.41 9.13
C MET A 147 2.95 18.42 9.45
N ILE A 148 2.16 17.59 8.77
CA ILE A 148 0.71 17.46 9.01
C ILE A 148 0.44 16.96 10.42
N ARG A 149 1.13 15.91 10.87
CA ARG A 149 0.98 15.37 12.23
C ARG A 149 1.31 16.42 13.29
N SER A 150 2.42 17.14 13.15
CA SER A 150 2.80 18.20 14.08
C SER A 150 1.76 19.33 14.15
N ARG A 151 1.18 19.74 13.01
CA ARG A 151 0.11 20.75 12.97
C ARG A 151 -1.20 20.25 13.59
N MET A 152 -1.61 19.01 13.34
CA MET A 152 -2.80 18.42 13.97
C MET A 152 -2.67 18.32 15.49
N LEU A 153 -1.50 17.86 15.98
CA LEU A 153 -1.21 17.85 17.42
C LEU A 153 -1.31 19.25 18.03
N PHE A 154 -0.81 20.27 17.32
CA PHE A 154 -0.90 21.66 17.78
C PHE A 154 -2.35 22.16 17.85
N ILE A 155 -3.17 21.85 16.85
CA ILE A 155 -4.59 22.21 16.83
C ILE A 155 -5.36 21.49 17.95
N LEU A 156 -5.13 20.20 18.13
CA LEU A 156 -5.77 19.43 19.22
C LEU A 156 -5.33 19.92 20.60
N ALA A 157 -4.04 20.24 20.78
CA ALA A 157 -3.54 20.84 22.00
C ALA A 157 -4.14 22.23 22.25
N PHE A 158 -4.31 23.04 21.20
CA PHE A 158 -4.93 24.37 21.29
C PHE A 158 -6.43 24.29 21.65
N ILE A 159 -7.18 23.37 21.03
CA ILE A 159 -8.58 23.12 21.38
C ILE A 159 -8.69 22.65 22.82
N PHE A 160 -7.83 21.72 23.24
CA PHE A 160 -7.80 21.24 24.63
C PHE A 160 -7.46 22.35 25.62
N PHE A 161 -6.49 23.21 25.30
CA PHE A 161 -6.14 24.38 26.09
C PHE A 161 -7.30 25.39 26.19
N CYS A 162 -7.96 25.73 25.08
CA CYS A 162 -9.16 26.58 25.08
C CYS A 162 -10.30 26.00 25.93
N LEU A 163 -10.54 24.69 25.83
CA LEU A 163 -11.55 24.01 26.66
C LEU A 163 -11.18 24.02 28.15
N LEU A 164 -9.89 23.90 28.49
CA LEU A 164 -9.42 24.07 29.87
C LEU A 164 -9.59 25.50 30.37
N CYS A 165 -9.23 26.51 29.58
CA CYS A 165 -9.43 27.92 29.93
C CYS A 165 -10.90 28.23 30.19
N LEU A 166 -11.81 27.82 29.30
CA LEU A 166 -13.26 28.00 29.48
C LEU A 166 -13.78 27.30 30.74
N ARG A 167 -13.20 26.15 31.11
CA ARG A 167 -13.60 25.39 32.32
C ARG A 167 -13.05 26.00 33.62
N TYR A 168 -11.92 26.69 33.57
CA TYR A 168 -11.29 27.34 34.73
C TYR A 168 -11.69 28.81 34.93
N GLU A 169 -12.20 29.52 33.91
CA GLU A 169 -12.73 30.89 34.05
C GLU A 169 -14.21 30.94 34.50
N MET A 170 -14.99 29.89 34.24
CA MET A 170 -16.40 29.79 34.65
C MET A 170 -16.68 29.84 36.18
N PRO A 171 -15.78 29.39 37.08
CA PRO A 171 -15.97 29.55 38.53
C PRO A 171 -15.81 31.00 39.02
N LEU A 172 -15.00 31.83 38.36
CA LEU A 172 -14.74 33.23 38.77
C LEU A 172 -15.91 34.17 38.42
N LEU A 173 -16.64 33.87 37.35
CA LEU A 173 -17.85 34.63 36.97
C LEU A 173 -19.07 34.30 37.87
N ARG A 174 -19.07 33.15 38.56
CA ARG A 174 -20.15 32.81 39.52
C ARG A 174 -20.00 33.45 40.89
N SER A 175 -18.79 33.90 41.27
CA SER A 175 -18.56 34.58 42.56
C SER A 175 -18.67 36.11 42.49
N ALA A 176 -18.72 36.71 41.29
CA ALA A 176 -18.84 38.16 41.10
C ALA A 176 -20.30 38.67 41.01
N GLY A 177 -21.29 37.78 41.16
CA GLY A 177 -22.71 38.05 40.94
C GLY A 177 -23.60 38.10 42.19
N GLN A 178 -23.08 38.54 43.34
CA GLN A 178 -23.95 38.95 44.47
C GLN A 178 -23.75 40.44 44.78
N PRO A 179 -24.71 41.32 44.45
CA PRO A 179 -24.76 42.65 45.02
C PRO A 179 -25.38 42.58 46.42
N GLY A 180 -24.59 42.93 47.43
CA GLY A 180 -25.06 43.27 48.77
C GLY A 180 -25.35 44.76 48.87
N HIS A 181 -26.52 45.05 49.47
CA HIS A 181 -27.12 46.34 49.84
C HIS A 181 -27.85 47.15 48.75
#